data_AF-A0A0G9EUC9-F1
#
_entry.id   AF-A0A0G9EUC9-F1
#
_cell.length_a   1.000
_cell.length_b   1.000
_cell.length_c   1.000
_cell.angle_alpha   90.00
_cell.angle_beta   90.00
_cell.angle_gamma   90.00
#
_symmetry.space_group_name_H-M   'P 1'
#
loop_
_entity.id
_entity.type
_entity.pdbx_description
1 polymer ?
#
loop_
_entity_poly.entity_id
_entity_poly.type
_entity_poly.pdbx_seq_one_letter_code
_entity_poly.pdbx_strand_id
1 'polypeptide(L)'
;MGHHYLPQHYLLGFADGVRVWGHDVRARRSFRTQVKSLANETVMYTEELEKHLANVVEGPAQDVIDRARKRLKLRDEDREVLAAYIIAMWQRVPAGRKRVAGYIPSLAETIKMQVVQQLDAIAASEPDLAESATRRKEEVGRIISAYKEDPPDYFWHHTLKSGATPRTVQGLLSMNWHFLVSPGESFITCDNPTFFFRSVGIAAHESELSFPLSSEVCFWANRANSERPQYFTTDRSIVLELNRRSAHNTQRFIYTREEAPWVLSFAAKKHPLHRLL
;
A
#
# COMPACT_ATOMS: atom_id res chain seq x y z
N MET A 1 12.29 -19.42 -3.33
CA MET A 1 11.01 -19.13 -2.65
C MET A 1 10.56 -17.74 -3.08
N GLY A 2 9.27 -17.48 -3.29
CA GLY A 2 8.80 -16.14 -3.69
C GLY A 2 8.82 -15.17 -2.52
N HIS A 3 9.03 -13.88 -2.79
CA HIS A 3 8.91 -12.82 -1.79
C HIS A 3 7.44 -12.41 -1.68
N HIS A 4 6.89 -12.48 -0.48
CA HIS A 4 5.48 -12.16 -0.26
C HIS A 4 5.29 -10.64 -0.21
N TYR A 5 4.46 -10.09 -1.10
CA TYR A 5 4.08 -8.68 -1.02
C TYR A 5 2.87 -8.45 -0.12
N LEU A 6 2.05 -9.48 0.11
CA LEU A 6 1.14 -9.52 1.25
C LEU A 6 1.65 -10.56 2.26
N PRO A 7 1.89 -10.18 3.53
CA PRO A 7 2.30 -11.10 4.58
C PRO A 7 1.34 -12.28 4.72
N GLN A 8 1.88 -13.47 4.97
CA GLN A 8 1.07 -14.67 5.16
C GLN A 8 0.14 -14.53 6.37
N HIS A 9 0.65 -13.97 7.49
CA HIS A 9 -0.14 -13.69 8.70
C HIS A 9 -1.35 -12.80 8.43
N TYR A 10 -1.20 -11.85 7.52
CA TYR A 10 -2.30 -11.00 7.07
C TYR A 10 -3.34 -11.79 6.27
N LEU A 11 -2.91 -12.56 5.27
CA LEU A 11 -3.82 -13.35 4.44
C LEU A 11 -4.59 -14.42 5.22
N LEU A 12 -4.05 -14.93 6.33
CA LEU A 12 -4.77 -15.85 7.23
C LEU A 12 -6.08 -15.25 7.79
N GLY A 13 -6.21 -13.93 7.87
CA GLY A 13 -7.46 -13.27 8.25
C GLY A 13 -8.59 -13.49 7.24
N PHE A 14 -8.26 -13.89 6.01
CA PHE A 14 -9.20 -14.17 4.92
C PHE A 14 -9.16 -15.65 4.53
N ALA A 15 -8.56 -16.51 5.36
CA ALA A 15 -8.48 -17.94 5.11
C ALA A 15 -9.53 -18.70 5.93
N ASP A 16 -9.86 -19.89 5.45
CA ASP A 16 -10.45 -21.00 6.19
C ASP A 16 -9.32 -22.00 6.50
N GLY A 17 -8.85 -21.99 7.75
CA GLY A 17 -7.60 -22.60 8.15
C GLY A 17 -6.41 -21.98 7.41
N VAL A 18 -5.75 -22.76 6.55
CA VAL A 18 -4.62 -22.29 5.71
C VAL A 18 -5.02 -22.04 4.25
N ARG A 19 -6.29 -22.28 3.90
CA ARG A 19 -6.78 -22.18 2.52
C ARG A 19 -7.58 -20.91 2.33
N VAL A 20 -7.36 -20.25 1.21
CA VAL A 20 -8.01 -19.00 0.84
C VAL A 20 -8.42 -19.07 -0.63
N TRP A 21 -9.48 -18.36 -0.99
CA TRP A 21 -9.90 -18.21 -2.38
C TRP A 21 -9.20 -17.00 -3.00
N GLY A 22 -8.51 -17.25 -4.11
CA GLY A 22 -7.93 -16.22 -4.96
C GLY A 22 -8.79 -16.03 -6.20
N HIS A 23 -9.11 -14.77 -6.51
CA HIS A 23 -9.85 -14.38 -7.69
C HIS A 23 -8.93 -13.56 -8.60
N ASP A 24 -8.48 -14.16 -9.70
CA ASP A 24 -7.68 -13.48 -10.71
C ASP A 24 -8.62 -12.68 -11.62
N VAL A 25 -8.69 -11.37 -11.42
CA VAL A 25 -9.61 -10.50 -12.19
C VAL A 25 -9.18 -10.38 -13.65
N ARG A 26 -7.88 -10.58 -13.96
CA ARG A 26 -7.36 -10.53 -15.33
C ARG A 26 -7.66 -11.82 -16.08
N ALA A 27 -7.39 -12.96 -15.44
CA ALA A 27 -7.68 -14.28 -16.02
C ALA A 27 -9.16 -14.70 -15.87
N ARG A 28 -9.98 -13.88 -15.18
CA ARG A 28 -11.40 -14.12 -14.91
C ARG A 28 -11.68 -15.51 -14.33
N ARG A 29 -10.87 -15.95 -13.37
CA ARG A 29 -11.01 -17.25 -12.72
C ARG A 29 -10.86 -17.16 -11.21
N SER A 30 -11.52 -18.08 -10.53
CA SER A 30 -11.40 -18.30 -9.08
C SER A 30 -10.66 -19.61 -8.84
N PHE A 31 -9.85 -19.67 -7.79
CA PHE A 31 -9.16 -20.89 -7.39
C PHE A 31 -8.94 -20.90 -5.89
N ARG A 32 -9.04 -22.08 -5.28
CA ARG A 32 -8.73 -22.28 -3.86
C ARG A 32 -7.30 -22.76 -3.73
N THR A 33 -6.52 -22.13 -2.85
CA THR A 33 -5.11 -22.51 -2.63
C THR A 33 -4.68 -22.21 -1.20
N GLN A 34 -3.42 -22.50 -0.87
CA GLN A 34 -2.82 -22.18 0.42
C GLN A 34 -2.29 -20.75 0.44
N VAL A 35 -2.36 -20.10 1.60
CA VAL A 35 -1.82 -18.74 1.81
C VAL A 35 -0.35 -18.62 1.38
N LYS A 36 0.47 -19.63 1.67
CA LYS A 36 1.90 -19.65 1.30
C LYS A 36 2.17 -19.62 -0.21
N SER A 37 1.16 -19.92 -1.03
CA SER A 37 1.28 -19.97 -2.49
C SER A 37 0.72 -18.71 -3.17
N LEU A 38 0.27 -17.71 -2.41
CA LEU A 38 -0.34 -16.49 -2.93
C LEU A 38 0.48 -15.24 -2.63
N ALA A 39 0.15 -14.18 -3.35
CA ALA A 39 0.64 -12.83 -3.12
C ALA A 39 2.17 -12.73 -2.99
N ASN A 40 2.88 -13.47 -3.86
CA ASN A 40 4.33 -13.47 -3.92
C ASN A 40 4.83 -13.32 -5.36
N GLU A 41 6.02 -12.76 -5.49
CA GLU A 41 6.75 -12.62 -6.75
C GLU A 41 8.21 -13.06 -6.55
N THR A 42 8.81 -13.66 -7.57
CA THR A 42 10.22 -14.03 -7.54
C THR A 42 11.09 -12.79 -7.70
N VAL A 43 12.13 -12.64 -6.86
CA VAL A 43 13.13 -11.56 -6.95
C VAL A 43 12.50 -10.16 -6.81
N MET A 44 11.41 -10.03 -6.04
CA MET A 44 10.75 -8.73 -5.82
C MET A 44 11.56 -7.78 -4.91
N TYR A 45 12.24 -8.33 -3.91
CA TYR A 45 13.07 -7.61 -2.94
C TYR A 45 14.49 -8.20 -2.93
N THR A 46 15.43 -7.45 -2.39
CA THR A 46 16.72 -8.01 -1.96
C THR A 46 16.53 -8.84 -0.69
N GLU A 47 17.44 -9.79 -0.41
CA GLU A 47 17.36 -10.58 0.83
C GLU A 47 17.44 -9.70 2.10
N GLU A 48 18.21 -8.61 2.04
CA GLU A 48 18.28 -7.63 3.12
C GLU A 48 16.92 -6.96 3.37
N LEU A 49 16.24 -6.55 2.29
CA LEU A 49 14.95 -5.90 2.40
C LEU A 49 13.85 -6.87 2.86
N GLU A 50 13.88 -8.12 2.41
CA GLU A 50 12.97 -9.16 2.89
C GLU A 50 13.12 -9.36 4.41
N LYS A 51 14.37 -9.48 4.90
CA LYS A 51 14.65 -9.58 6.35
C LYS A 51 14.17 -8.34 7.11
N HIS A 52 14.35 -7.15 6.55
CA HIS A 52 13.87 -5.91 7.15
C HIS A 52 12.33 -5.90 7.26
N LEU A 53 11.62 -6.19 6.17
CA LEU A 53 10.16 -6.26 6.17
C LEU A 53 9.63 -7.30 7.17
N ALA A 54 10.24 -8.48 7.21
CA ALA A 54 9.86 -9.53 8.14
C ALA A 54 10.05 -9.11 9.62
N ASN A 55 11.22 -8.56 9.96
CA ASN A 55 11.59 -8.34 11.37
C ASN A 55 11.14 -6.98 11.92
N VAL A 56 11.07 -5.94 11.09
CA VAL A 56 10.79 -4.56 11.53
C VAL A 56 9.32 -4.19 11.30
N VAL A 57 8.68 -4.77 10.29
CA VAL A 57 7.30 -4.44 9.93
C VAL A 57 6.34 -5.56 10.31
N GLU A 58 6.57 -6.77 9.81
CA GLU A 58 5.60 -7.87 9.96
C GLU A 58 5.59 -8.43 11.38
N GLY A 59 6.74 -8.85 11.89
CA GLY A 59 6.87 -9.49 13.21
C GLY A 59 6.20 -8.70 14.33
N PRO A 60 6.52 -7.41 14.54
CA PRO A 60 5.89 -6.59 15.56
C PRO A 60 4.37 -6.42 15.37
N ALA A 61 3.89 -6.42 14.13
CA ALA A 61 2.47 -6.19 13.83
C ALA A 61 1.59 -7.43 14.02
N GLN A 62 2.15 -8.65 14.10
CA GLN A 62 1.35 -9.88 14.16
C GLN A 62 0.42 -9.91 15.37
N ASP A 63 0.95 -9.63 16.56
CA ASP A 63 0.18 -9.58 17.81
C ASP A 63 -0.88 -8.48 17.75
N VAL A 64 -0.52 -7.31 17.24
CA VAL A 64 -1.44 -6.17 17.10
C VAL A 64 -2.63 -6.51 16.19
N ILE A 65 -2.35 -7.13 15.03
CA ILE A 65 -3.37 -7.57 14.08
C ILE A 65 -4.28 -8.63 14.72
N ASP A 66 -3.72 -9.58 15.47
CA ASP A 66 -4.49 -10.62 16.13
C ASP A 66 -5.37 -10.07 17.24
N ARG A 67 -4.87 -9.11 18.03
CA ARG A 67 -5.66 -8.38 19.02
C ARG A 67 -6.81 -7.64 18.35
N ALA A 68 -6.56 -6.95 17.24
CA ALA A 68 -7.59 -6.27 16.47
C ALA A 68 -8.66 -7.22 15.93
N ARG A 69 -8.26 -8.37 15.37
CA ARG A 69 -9.18 -9.41 14.87
C ARG A 69 -10.01 -10.04 15.99
N LYS A 70 -9.41 -10.24 17.17
CA LYS A 70 -10.08 -10.74 18.38
C LYS A 70 -10.91 -9.67 19.10
N ARG A 71 -10.99 -8.46 18.56
CA ARG A 71 -11.77 -7.32 19.10
C ARG A 71 -11.31 -6.91 20.50
N LEU A 72 -10.01 -7.10 20.77
CA LEU A 72 -9.39 -6.69 22.02
C LEU A 72 -8.98 -5.22 21.93
N LYS A 73 -9.10 -4.48 23.04
CA LYS A 73 -8.66 -3.10 23.10
C LYS A 73 -7.17 -3.00 22.79
N LEU A 74 -6.78 -2.18 21.82
CA LEU A 74 -5.38 -1.90 21.50
C LEU A 74 -4.66 -1.23 22.67
N ARG A 75 -3.39 -1.59 22.87
CA ARG A 75 -2.45 -0.89 23.76
C ARG A 75 -2.06 0.44 23.13
N ASP A 76 -1.46 1.33 23.92
CA ASP A 76 -1.00 2.62 23.42
C ASP A 76 0.10 2.45 22.35
N GLU A 77 1.04 1.51 22.59
CA GLU A 77 2.10 1.13 21.65
C GLU A 77 1.59 0.44 20.36
N ASP A 78 0.44 -0.26 20.43
CA ASP A 78 -0.12 -0.99 19.30
C ASP A 78 -0.47 -0.05 18.13
N ARG A 79 -0.84 1.20 18.43
CA ARG A 79 -1.28 2.16 17.40
C ARG A 79 -0.15 2.52 16.46
N GLU A 80 1.04 2.81 16.97
CA GLU A 80 2.18 3.17 16.12
C GLU A 80 2.61 2.00 15.25
N VAL A 81 2.65 0.79 15.81
CA VAL A 81 2.95 -0.45 15.10
C VAL A 81 1.94 -0.71 13.98
N LEU A 82 0.64 -0.62 14.27
CA LEU A 82 -0.41 -0.83 13.26
C LEU A 82 -0.36 0.24 12.16
N ALA A 83 -0.12 1.50 12.51
CA ALA A 83 0.01 2.57 11.52
C ALA A 83 1.20 2.33 10.59
N ALA A 84 2.37 2.03 11.14
CA ALA A 84 3.56 1.70 10.34
C ALA A 84 3.31 0.50 9.43
N TYR A 85 2.65 -0.55 9.94
CA TYR A 85 2.28 -1.72 9.17
C TYR A 85 1.34 -1.39 7.99
N ILE A 86 0.27 -0.63 8.22
CA ILE A 86 -0.69 -0.25 7.17
C ILE A 86 -0.04 0.60 6.06
N ILE A 87 0.85 1.52 6.43
CA ILE A 87 1.59 2.32 5.47
C ILE A 87 2.60 1.47 4.70
N ALA A 88 3.30 0.55 5.37
CA ALA A 88 4.19 -0.39 4.69
C ALA A 88 3.42 -1.30 3.72
N MET A 89 2.22 -1.77 4.09
CA MET A 89 1.32 -2.54 3.21
C MET A 89 0.87 -1.75 1.99
N TRP A 90 0.70 -0.43 2.12
CA TRP A 90 0.48 0.42 0.96
C TRP A 90 1.73 0.45 0.08
N GLN A 91 2.91 0.67 0.63
CA GLN A 91 4.16 0.87 -0.13
C GLN A 91 4.73 -0.41 -0.78
N ARG A 92 4.64 -1.56 -0.12
CA ARG A 92 5.37 -2.80 -0.49
C ARG A 92 4.72 -3.63 -1.60
N VAL A 93 3.47 -3.34 -1.94
CA VAL A 93 2.73 -4.10 -2.95
C VAL A 93 3.12 -3.69 -4.38
N PRO A 94 2.79 -4.48 -5.42
CA PRO A 94 3.09 -4.11 -6.81
C PRO A 94 2.55 -2.72 -7.21
N ALA A 95 1.40 -2.32 -6.65
CA ALA A 95 0.87 -0.98 -6.84
C ALA A 95 1.78 0.12 -6.26
N GLY A 96 2.50 -0.15 -5.18
CA GLY A 96 3.48 0.76 -4.57
C GLY A 96 4.72 0.93 -5.43
N ARG A 97 5.26 -0.17 -5.97
CA ARG A 97 6.34 -0.15 -6.96
C ARG A 97 5.99 0.75 -8.15
N LYS A 98 4.80 0.57 -8.74
CA LYS A 98 4.30 1.41 -9.84
C LYS A 98 4.15 2.87 -9.48
N ARG A 99 3.72 3.19 -8.23
CA ARG A 99 3.61 4.58 -7.79
C ARG A 99 4.98 5.25 -7.76
N VAL A 100 5.99 4.59 -7.18
CA VAL A 100 7.37 5.13 -7.17
C VAL A 100 7.87 5.31 -8.61
N ALA A 101 7.71 4.30 -9.47
CA ALA A 101 8.09 4.39 -10.88
C ALA A 101 7.43 5.59 -11.60
N GLY A 102 6.16 5.88 -11.32
CA GLY A 102 5.43 7.01 -11.91
C GLY A 102 5.95 8.40 -11.51
N TYR A 103 6.64 8.54 -10.37
CA TYR A 103 7.22 9.81 -9.92
C TYR A 103 8.67 10.01 -10.39
N ILE A 104 9.34 8.96 -10.86
CA ILE A 104 10.75 9.05 -11.28
C ILE A 104 10.94 10.03 -12.44
N PRO A 105 10.08 10.07 -13.48
CA PRO A 105 10.29 11.01 -14.58
C PRO A 105 10.30 12.49 -14.19
N SER A 106 9.42 12.91 -13.28
CA SER A 106 9.38 14.31 -12.81
C SER A 106 10.54 14.63 -11.87
N LEU A 107 10.90 13.70 -10.97
CA LEU A 107 12.07 13.83 -10.11
C LEU A 107 13.36 13.96 -10.95
N ALA A 108 13.49 13.11 -11.97
CA ALA A 108 14.66 13.10 -12.85
C ALA A 108 14.76 14.41 -13.65
N GLU A 109 13.64 15.00 -14.10
CA GLU A 109 13.68 16.32 -14.74
C GLU A 109 14.09 17.44 -13.78
N THR A 110 13.62 17.38 -12.52
CA THR A 110 14.01 18.36 -11.49
C THR A 110 15.52 18.28 -11.20
N ILE A 111 16.05 17.07 -11.04
CA ILE A 111 17.50 16.85 -10.85
C ILE A 111 18.27 17.34 -12.07
N LYS A 112 17.80 17.03 -13.29
CA LYS A 112 18.42 17.50 -14.54
C LYS A 112 18.56 19.02 -14.53
N MET A 113 17.46 19.73 -14.25
CA MET A 113 17.46 21.19 -14.22
C MET A 113 18.46 21.75 -13.21
N GLN A 114 18.48 21.20 -11.99
CA GLN A 114 19.40 21.64 -10.94
C GLN A 114 20.87 21.44 -11.32
N VAL A 115 21.20 20.25 -11.85
CA VAL A 115 22.58 19.93 -12.27
C VAL A 115 23.00 20.78 -13.46
N VAL A 116 22.13 20.98 -14.45
CA VAL A 116 22.41 21.84 -15.60
C VAL A 116 22.66 23.29 -15.16
N GLN A 117 21.84 23.83 -14.27
CA GLN A 117 22.02 25.18 -13.71
C GLN A 117 23.35 25.33 -12.97
N GLN A 118 23.77 24.32 -12.20
CA GLN A 118 25.08 24.32 -11.55
C GLN A 118 26.23 24.30 -12.57
N LEU A 119 26.10 23.49 -13.62
CA LEU A 119 27.10 23.43 -14.69
C LEU A 119 27.16 24.74 -15.51
N ASP A 120 26.02 25.41 -15.71
CA ASP A 120 25.97 26.76 -16.30
C ASP A 120 26.71 27.78 -15.44
N ALA A 121 26.48 27.77 -14.12
CA ALA A 121 27.17 28.67 -13.20
C ALA A 121 28.69 28.43 -13.17
N ILE A 122 29.13 27.17 -13.23
CA ILE A 122 30.56 26.82 -13.33
C ILE A 122 31.15 27.33 -14.65
N ALA A 123 30.50 27.08 -15.79
CA ALA A 123 30.99 27.54 -17.09
C ALA A 123 31.07 29.09 -17.19
N ALA A 124 30.16 29.79 -16.50
CA ALA A 124 30.16 31.25 -16.46
C ALA A 124 31.26 31.83 -15.53
N SER A 125 31.62 31.13 -14.45
CA SER A 125 32.65 31.57 -13.50
C SER A 125 34.06 31.14 -13.90
N GLU A 126 34.18 30.01 -14.61
CA GLU A 126 35.45 29.43 -15.08
C GLU A 126 35.34 29.06 -16.56
N PRO A 127 35.62 30.00 -17.49
CA PRO A 127 35.46 29.78 -18.94
C PRO A 127 36.26 28.60 -19.49
N ASP A 128 37.42 28.29 -18.90
CA ASP A 128 38.26 27.14 -19.27
C ASP A 128 37.54 25.80 -19.04
N LEU A 129 36.51 25.77 -18.18
CA LEU A 129 35.69 24.59 -17.92
C LEU A 129 34.43 24.51 -18.80
N ALA A 130 34.15 25.49 -19.67
CA ALA A 130 32.90 25.56 -20.42
C ALA A 130 32.65 24.34 -21.34
N GLU A 131 33.71 23.82 -22.00
CA GLU A 131 33.61 22.62 -22.83
C GLU A 131 33.33 21.37 -21.97
N SER A 132 34.04 21.23 -20.84
CA SER A 132 33.83 20.14 -19.89
C SER A 132 32.41 20.15 -19.31
N ALA A 133 31.91 21.34 -18.93
CA ALA A 133 30.56 21.53 -18.45
C ALA A 133 29.51 21.13 -19.50
N THR A 134 29.71 21.49 -20.77
CA THR A 134 28.82 21.09 -21.88
C THR A 134 28.77 19.58 -22.04
N ARG A 135 29.93 18.92 -22.08
CA ARG A 135 30.02 17.46 -22.16
C ARG A 135 29.32 16.77 -20.98
N ARG A 136 29.46 17.34 -19.77
CA ARG A 136 28.82 16.80 -18.56
C ARG A 136 27.30 16.95 -18.60
N LYS A 137 26.77 18.05 -19.17
CA LYS A 137 25.31 18.22 -19.36
C LYS A 137 24.74 17.14 -20.29
N GLU A 138 25.43 16.82 -21.38
CA GLU A 138 25.02 15.77 -22.31
C GLU A 138 25.03 14.39 -21.65
N GLU A 139 26.06 14.09 -20.86
CA GLU A 139 26.15 12.85 -20.08
C GLU A 139 25.01 12.74 -19.07
N VAL A 140 24.75 13.80 -18.29
CA VAL A 140 23.62 13.87 -17.36
C VAL A 140 22.29 13.65 -18.10
N GLY A 141 22.13 14.27 -19.27
CA GLY A 141 20.96 14.09 -20.12
C GLY A 141 20.76 12.62 -20.52
N ARG A 142 21.82 11.94 -20.97
CA ARG A 142 21.76 10.51 -21.35
C ARG A 142 21.42 9.62 -20.15
N ILE A 143 22.08 9.83 -19.02
CA ILE A 143 21.85 9.06 -17.79
C ILE A 143 20.39 9.21 -17.34
N ILE A 144 19.88 10.44 -17.31
CA ILE A 144 18.51 10.73 -16.88
C ILE A 144 17.48 10.12 -17.83
N SER A 145 17.70 10.18 -19.14
CA SER A 145 16.81 9.53 -20.12
C SER A 145 16.74 8.02 -19.90
N ALA A 146 17.88 7.35 -19.68
CA ALA A 146 17.91 5.92 -19.40
C ALA A 146 17.10 5.56 -18.15
N TYR A 147 17.23 6.33 -17.07
CA TYR A 147 16.45 6.11 -15.83
C TYR A 147 14.95 6.41 -15.96
N LYS A 148 14.54 7.20 -16.95
CA LYS A 148 13.12 7.47 -17.23
C LYS A 148 12.46 6.31 -17.96
N GLU A 149 13.18 5.63 -18.85
CA GLU A 149 12.66 4.53 -19.66
C GLU A 149 12.49 3.24 -18.85
N ASP A 150 13.49 2.89 -18.04
CA ASP A 150 13.44 1.72 -17.16
C ASP A 150 13.92 2.09 -15.75
N PRO A 151 13.02 2.62 -14.90
CA PRO A 151 13.40 3.03 -13.57
C PRO A 151 13.78 1.83 -12.70
N PRO A 152 15.00 1.81 -12.09
CA PRO A 152 15.45 0.67 -11.30
C PRO A 152 14.63 0.56 -10.01
N ASP A 153 14.44 -0.68 -9.57
CA ASP A 153 13.73 -0.97 -8.31
C ASP A 153 14.41 -0.40 -7.08
N TYR A 154 15.69 -0.03 -7.17
CA TYR A 154 16.46 0.59 -6.10
C TYR A 154 15.72 1.78 -5.45
N PHE A 155 15.06 2.65 -6.22
CA PHE A 155 14.33 3.79 -5.65
C PHE A 155 13.15 3.34 -4.78
N TRP A 156 12.44 2.31 -5.22
CA TRP A 156 11.33 1.74 -4.47
C TRP A 156 11.83 0.98 -3.25
N HIS A 157 12.88 0.18 -3.38
CA HIS A 157 13.52 -0.53 -2.26
C HIS A 157 14.04 0.45 -1.20
N HIS A 158 14.63 1.58 -1.62
CA HIS A 158 15.07 2.64 -0.70
C HIS A 158 13.89 3.25 0.07
N THR A 159 12.75 3.45 -0.61
CA THR A 159 11.52 3.92 0.04
C THR A 159 11.02 2.92 1.10
N LEU A 160 11.11 1.62 0.82
CA LEU A 160 10.70 0.58 1.77
C LEU A 160 11.66 0.45 2.96
N LYS A 161 12.98 0.51 2.72
CA LYS A 161 14.00 0.43 3.78
C LYS A 161 13.97 1.64 4.71
N SER A 162 13.64 2.81 4.17
CA SER A 162 13.43 4.03 4.96
C SER A 162 12.14 3.97 5.79
N GLY A 163 11.25 3.03 5.49
CA GLY A 163 9.99 2.82 6.18
C GLY A 163 8.93 3.89 5.87
N ALA A 164 7.86 3.85 6.66
CA ALA A 164 6.82 4.85 6.63
C ALA A 164 7.40 6.20 7.11
N THR A 165 7.22 7.26 6.34
CA THR A 165 7.73 8.58 6.76
C THR A 165 7.01 9.00 8.06
N PRO A 166 7.72 9.64 9.03
CA PRO A 166 7.11 10.07 10.29
C PRO A 166 5.84 10.88 10.07
N ARG A 167 5.82 11.74 9.04
CA ARG A 167 4.64 12.53 8.67
C ARG A 167 3.43 11.67 8.27
N THR A 168 3.64 10.58 7.54
CA THR A 168 2.54 9.71 7.09
C THR A 168 1.97 8.91 8.26
N VAL A 169 2.85 8.38 9.12
CA VAL A 169 2.47 7.65 10.34
C VAL A 169 1.71 8.57 11.28
N GLN A 170 2.26 9.75 11.59
CA GLN A 170 1.60 10.75 12.45
C GLN A 170 0.27 11.23 11.85
N GLY A 171 0.21 11.37 10.52
CA GLY A 171 -1.03 11.66 9.81
C GLY A 171 -2.11 10.62 10.12
N LEU A 172 -1.81 9.33 10.03
CA LEU A 172 -2.75 8.26 10.37
C LEU A 172 -3.05 8.20 11.88
N LEU A 173 -2.05 8.35 12.75
CA LEU A 173 -2.22 8.33 14.21
C LEU A 173 -3.16 9.43 14.71
N SER A 174 -3.14 10.59 14.06
CA SER A 174 -4.01 11.74 14.37
C SER A 174 -5.48 11.55 13.98
N MET A 175 -5.83 10.45 13.29
CA MET A 175 -7.21 10.15 12.90
C MET A 175 -7.97 9.43 14.03
N ASN A 176 -9.30 9.48 13.97
CA ASN A 176 -10.19 8.66 14.78
C ASN A 176 -10.19 7.24 14.21
N TRP A 177 -9.88 6.25 15.05
CA TRP A 177 -9.69 4.86 14.65
C TRP A 177 -10.86 4.00 15.10
N HIS A 178 -11.41 3.24 14.16
CA HIS A 178 -12.47 2.29 14.42
C HIS A 178 -12.19 0.95 13.72
N PHE A 179 -12.80 -0.09 14.26
CA PHE A 179 -12.77 -1.46 13.75
C PHE A 179 -14.21 -1.89 13.52
N LEU A 180 -14.59 -1.92 12.24
CA LEU A 180 -15.93 -2.29 11.82
C LEU A 180 -16.02 -3.81 11.81
N VAL A 181 -17.03 -4.32 12.49
CA VAL A 181 -17.27 -5.75 12.65
C VAL A 181 -18.48 -6.14 11.83
N SER A 182 -18.35 -7.14 10.97
CA SER A 182 -19.49 -7.69 10.22
C SER A 182 -19.87 -9.06 10.78
N PRO A 183 -21.13 -9.27 11.23
CA PRO A 183 -21.59 -10.55 11.75
C PRO A 183 -22.12 -11.48 10.65
N GLY A 184 -22.22 -11.01 9.40
CA GLY A 184 -22.83 -11.77 8.31
C GLY A 184 -22.06 -11.66 6.99
N GLU A 185 -21.97 -10.45 6.43
CA GLU A 185 -21.31 -10.24 5.15
C GLU A 185 -19.78 -10.19 5.32
N SER A 186 -19.04 -10.95 4.51
CA SER A 186 -17.57 -10.96 4.63
C SER A 186 -16.92 -9.74 3.98
N PHE A 187 -15.95 -9.14 4.67
CA PHE A 187 -15.00 -8.22 4.04
C PHE A 187 -14.07 -8.99 3.10
N ILE A 188 -13.68 -8.34 2.00
CA ILE A 188 -12.71 -8.84 1.04
C ILE A 188 -11.42 -8.01 1.08
N THR A 189 -10.29 -8.63 0.79
CA THR A 189 -9.01 -7.92 0.57
C THR A 189 -8.54 -8.10 -0.86
N CYS A 190 -7.53 -7.34 -1.28
CA CYS A 190 -6.88 -7.47 -2.58
C CYS A 190 -5.36 -7.38 -2.44
N ASP A 191 -4.68 -7.45 -3.58
CA ASP A 191 -3.24 -7.22 -3.73
C ASP A 191 -2.77 -5.78 -3.42
N ASN A 192 -3.67 -4.87 -3.07
CA ASN A 192 -3.38 -3.50 -2.64
C ASN A 192 -4.39 -3.02 -1.56
N PRO A 193 -4.32 -3.57 -0.34
CA PRO A 193 -5.40 -3.51 0.65
C PRO A 193 -5.64 -2.12 1.27
N THR A 194 -4.63 -1.25 1.33
CA THR A 194 -4.77 0.08 1.94
C THR A 194 -5.47 1.04 0.98
N PHE A 195 -6.69 1.43 1.33
CA PHE A 195 -7.48 2.40 0.56
C PHE A 195 -7.56 3.74 1.27
N PHE A 196 -7.42 4.82 0.52
CA PHE A 196 -7.82 6.18 0.89
C PHE A 196 -8.09 6.98 -0.39
N PHE A 197 -8.83 8.07 -0.29
CA PHE A 197 -9.09 8.96 -1.42
C PHE A 197 -7.83 9.73 -1.79
N ARG A 198 -7.09 9.27 -2.80
CA ARG A 198 -5.76 9.82 -3.16
C ARG A 198 -5.78 11.30 -3.52
N SER A 199 -6.87 11.81 -4.10
CA SER A 199 -7.05 13.23 -4.42
C SER A 199 -7.18 14.12 -3.17
N VAL A 200 -7.56 13.53 -2.04
CA VAL A 200 -7.72 14.20 -0.73
C VAL A 200 -6.47 14.02 0.13
N GLY A 201 -5.85 12.83 0.06
CA GLY A 201 -4.75 12.44 0.93
C GLY A 201 -5.23 11.96 2.30
N ILE A 202 -4.31 11.85 3.26
CA ILE A 202 -4.59 11.38 4.63
C ILE A 202 -4.61 12.50 5.68
N ALA A 203 -4.17 13.71 5.30
CA ALA A 203 -4.03 14.85 6.20
C ALA A 203 -5.22 15.82 6.17
N ALA A 204 -6.04 15.80 5.12
CA ALA A 204 -7.19 16.70 4.96
C ALA A 204 -8.34 16.33 5.90
N HIS A 205 -9.19 17.27 6.29
CA HIS A 205 -10.26 17.06 7.27
C HIS A 205 -11.28 15.97 6.85
N GLU A 206 -11.51 15.82 5.56
CA GLU A 206 -12.42 14.86 4.95
C GLU A 206 -11.73 13.54 4.54
N SER A 207 -10.52 13.29 5.07
CA SER A 207 -9.75 12.07 4.82
C SER A 207 -10.38 10.86 5.49
N GLU A 208 -10.47 9.77 4.74
CA GLU A 208 -10.73 8.44 5.26
C GLU A 208 -9.70 7.45 4.73
N LEU A 209 -9.32 6.50 5.56
CA LEU A 209 -8.52 5.35 5.21
C LEU A 209 -9.23 4.08 5.68
N SER A 210 -9.22 3.03 4.85
CA SER A 210 -9.71 1.71 5.23
C SER A 210 -8.71 0.62 4.87
N PHE A 211 -8.64 -0.39 5.74
CA PHE A 211 -7.75 -1.53 5.61
C PHE A 211 -8.44 -2.79 6.16
N PRO A 212 -8.90 -3.71 5.31
CA PRO A 212 -9.49 -4.97 5.76
C PRO A 212 -8.47 -5.75 6.61
N LEU A 213 -8.85 -6.25 7.79
CA LEU A 213 -7.95 -7.03 8.65
C LEU A 213 -8.25 -8.53 8.60
N SER A 214 -9.52 -8.88 8.41
CA SER A 214 -10.02 -10.24 8.21
C SER A 214 -11.32 -10.19 7.42
N SER A 215 -11.93 -11.35 7.16
CA SER A 215 -13.29 -11.42 6.61
C SER A 215 -14.35 -10.82 7.56
N GLU A 216 -14.04 -10.57 8.82
CA GLU A 216 -15.01 -10.10 9.84
C GLU A 216 -14.69 -8.71 10.39
N VAL A 217 -13.45 -8.25 10.27
CA VAL A 217 -12.98 -6.98 10.85
C VAL A 217 -12.30 -6.14 9.78
N CYS A 218 -12.72 -4.88 9.65
CA CYS A 218 -12.08 -3.88 8.81
C CYS A 218 -11.63 -2.69 9.66
N PHE A 219 -10.38 -2.29 9.52
CA PHE A 219 -9.88 -1.06 10.10
C PHE A 219 -10.37 0.13 9.27
N TRP A 220 -10.82 1.18 9.95
CA TRP A 220 -11.22 2.43 9.34
C TRP A 220 -10.74 3.60 10.19
N ALA A 221 -10.02 4.51 9.55
CA ALA A 221 -9.59 5.76 10.13
C ALA A 221 -10.28 6.93 9.41
N ASN A 222 -10.82 7.87 10.16
CA ASN A 222 -11.43 9.09 9.61
C ASN A 222 -11.09 10.31 10.49
N ARG A 223 -11.31 11.51 9.98
CA ARG A 223 -11.11 12.77 10.74
C ARG A 223 -12.41 13.45 11.14
N ALA A 224 -13.56 12.86 10.78
CA ALA A 224 -14.84 13.36 11.23
C ALA A 224 -14.97 13.13 12.74
N ASN A 225 -15.62 14.09 13.43
CA ASN A 225 -15.98 13.90 14.82
C ASN A 225 -16.93 12.70 14.93
N SER A 226 -16.53 11.70 15.69
CA SER A 226 -17.25 10.44 15.82
C SER A 226 -17.24 10.03 17.28
N GLU A 227 -18.41 9.95 17.89
CA GLU A 227 -18.60 9.37 19.23
C GLU A 227 -18.66 7.84 19.19
N ARG A 228 -18.36 7.23 18.04
CA ARG A 228 -18.44 5.77 17.88
C ARG A 228 -17.37 5.08 18.73
N PRO A 229 -17.70 3.92 19.33
CA PRO A 229 -16.71 3.13 20.05
C PRO A 229 -15.60 2.63 19.10
N GLN A 230 -14.49 2.17 19.68
CA GLN A 230 -13.37 1.63 18.92
C GLN A 230 -13.79 0.42 18.06
N TYR A 231 -14.67 -0.45 18.57
CA TYR A 231 -15.25 -1.56 17.82
C TYR A 231 -16.76 -1.40 17.75
N PHE A 232 -17.34 -1.55 16.56
CA PHE A 232 -18.79 -1.61 16.41
C PHE A 232 -19.23 -2.49 15.24
N THR A 233 -20.40 -3.09 15.40
CA THR A 233 -21.07 -3.85 14.34
C THR A 233 -21.52 -2.91 13.24
N THR A 234 -21.27 -3.26 11.99
CA THR A 234 -21.67 -2.48 10.83
C THR A 234 -22.74 -3.20 10.01
N ASP A 235 -23.55 -2.43 9.28
CA ASP A 235 -24.53 -2.99 8.36
C ASP A 235 -23.92 -3.41 7.02
N ARG A 236 -24.72 -4.12 6.23
CA ARG A 236 -24.37 -4.62 4.90
C ARG A 236 -23.96 -3.50 3.92
N SER A 237 -24.57 -2.33 3.99
CA SER A 237 -24.28 -1.24 3.04
C SER A 237 -22.85 -0.74 3.18
N ILE A 238 -22.37 -0.64 4.42
CA ILE A 238 -20.99 -0.27 4.73
C ILE A 238 -20.00 -1.38 4.35
N VAL A 239 -20.34 -2.65 4.58
CA VAL A 239 -19.51 -3.78 4.11
C VAL A 239 -19.36 -3.75 2.60
N LEU A 240 -20.45 -3.51 1.87
CA LEU A 240 -20.41 -3.39 0.42
C LEU A 240 -19.55 -2.21 -0.03
N GLU A 241 -19.63 -1.05 0.64
CA GLU A 241 -18.78 0.10 0.31
C GLU A 241 -17.29 -0.19 0.56
N LEU A 242 -16.95 -0.81 1.69
CA LEU A 242 -15.58 -1.24 1.98
C LEU A 242 -15.08 -2.27 0.97
N ASN A 243 -15.94 -3.21 0.54
CA ASN A 243 -15.61 -4.17 -0.50
C ASN A 243 -15.44 -3.48 -1.87
N ARG A 244 -16.23 -2.44 -2.20
CA ARG A 244 -16.03 -1.61 -3.41
C ARG A 244 -14.66 -0.94 -3.40
N ARG A 245 -14.21 -0.44 -2.24
CA ARG A 245 -12.87 0.15 -2.07
C ARG A 245 -11.76 -0.88 -2.32
N SER A 246 -11.86 -2.10 -1.76
CA SER A 246 -10.92 -3.19 -2.05
C SER A 246 -10.92 -3.57 -3.53
N ALA A 247 -12.10 -3.70 -4.15
CA ALA A 247 -12.24 -4.00 -5.57
C ALA A 247 -11.64 -2.90 -6.45
N HIS A 248 -11.90 -1.64 -6.14
CA HIS A 248 -11.32 -0.48 -6.83
C HIS A 248 -9.79 -0.47 -6.77
N ASN A 249 -9.22 -0.85 -5.64
CA ASN A 249 -7.77 -0.88 -5.44
C ASN A 249 -7.07 -2.06 -6.12
N THR A 250 -7.81 -3.10 -6.53
CA THR A 250 -7.27 -4.37 -7.05
C THR A 250 -6.46 -4.16 -8.33
N GLN A 251 -5.26 -4.73 -8.41
CA GLN A 251 -4.45 -4.78 -9.63
C GLN A 251 -4.65 -6.07 -10.43
N ARG A 252 -4.82 -7.19 -9.72
CA ARG A 252 -4.99 -8.53 -10.29
C ARG A 252 -5.75 -9.48 -9.39
N PHE A 253 -5.51 -9.48 -8.08
CA PHE A 253 -6.09 -10.49 -7.19
C PHE A 253 -6.96 -9.90 -6.09
N ILE A 254 -8.13 -10.51 -5.91
CA ILE A 254 -8.99 -10.37 -4.73
C ILE A 254 -8.94 -11.68 -3.94
N TYR A 255 -8.98 -11.59 -2.62
CA TYR A 255 -8.93 -12.73 -1.73
C TYR A 255 -10.13 -12.75 -0.78
N THR A 256 -10.73 -13.94 -0.62
CA THR A 256 -11.91 -14.17 0.22
C THR A 256 -11.77 -15.48 1.00
N ARG A 257 -12.48 -15.56 2.15
CA ARG A 257 -12.55 -16.78 2.97
C ARG A 257 -13.28 -17.91 2.26
N GLU A 258 -14.40 -17.58 1.64
CA GLU A 258 -15.28 -18.52 0.96
C GLU A 258 -15.29 -18.30 -0.55
N GLU A 259 -15.82 -19.26 -1.29
CA GLU A 259 -15.98 -19.11 -2.72
C GLU A 259 -17.00 -17.99 -3.01
N ALA A 260 -16.55 -16.96 -3.72
CA ALA A 260 -17.37 -15.79 -4.01
C ALA A 260 -17.37 -15.48 -5.52
N PRO A 261 -18.14 -16.22 -6.35
CA PRO A 261 -18.13 -16.04 -7.81
C PRO A 261 -18.52 -14.62 -8.26
N TRP A 262 -19.35 -13.95 -7.46
CA TRP A 262 -19.78 -12.57 -7.71
C TRP A 262 -18.62 -11.57 -7.70
N VAL A 263 -17.50 -11.87 -7.04
CA VAL A 263 -16.34 -10.96 -6.87
C VAL A 263 -15.75 -10.55 -8.22
N LEU A 264 -15.65 -11.47 -9.19
CA LEU A 264 -15.09 -11.16 -10.51
C LEU A 264 -15.96 -10.14 -11.26
N SER A 265 -17.27 -10.34 -11.25
CA SER A 265 -18.24 -9.41 -11.84
C SER A 265 -18.29 -8.08 -11.08
N PHE A 266 -18.10 -8.13 -9.77
CA PHE A 266 -18.08 -6.96 -8.91
C PHE A 266 -16.84 -6.09 -9.16
N ALA A 267 -15.66 -6.70 -9.30
CA ALA A 267 -14.40 -6.02 -9.60
C ALA A 267 -14.34 -5.42 -11.02
N ALA A 268 -15.04 -6.03 -11.98
CA ALA A 268 -15.11 -5.53 -13.35
C ALA A 268 -15.94 -4.24 -13.49
N LYS A 269 -16.79 -3.91 -12.51
CA LYS A 269 -17.66 -2.73 -12.53
C LYS A 269 -16.94 -1.51 -11.96
N LYS A 270 -17.14 -0.35 -12.57
CA LYS A 270 -16.80 0.94 -11.95
C LYS A 270 -17.91 1.32 -10.99
N HIS A 271 -17.59 1.40 -9.71
CA HIS A 271 -18.52 1.86 -8.69
C HIS A 271 -18.16 3.31 -8.31
N PRO A 272 -19.15 4.20 -8.12
CA PRO A 272 -18.91 5.40 -7.34
C PRO A 272 -18.49 4.99 -5.93
N LEU A 273 -17.51 5.71 -5.38
CA LEU A 273 -17.01 5.48 -4.03
C LEU A 273 -17.52 6.58 -3.13
N HIS A 274 -18.00 6.18 -1.96
CA HIS A 274 -18.61 7.07 -0.98
C HIS A 274 -17.81 7.04 0.31
N ARG A 275 -17.77 8.18 1.01
CA ARG A 275 -17.33 8.22 2.40
C ARG A 275 -18.34 7.46 3.26
N LEU A 276 -17.89 6.95 4.41
CA LEU A 276 -18.80 6.22 5.31
C LEU A 276 -19.62 7.20 6.18
N LEU A 277 -19.17 8.44 6.31
CA LEU A 277 -19.86 9.57 6.95
C LEU A 277 -20.02 10.74 6.00
#